data_AF-A0A1J4WG78-F1
#
_entry.id   AF-A0A1J4WG78-F1
#
_cell.length_a   1.000
_cell.length_b   1.000
_cell.length_c   1.000
_cell.angle_alpha   90.00
_cell.angle_beta   90.00
_cell.angle_gamma   90.00
#
_symmetry.space_group_name_H-M   'P 1'
#
loop_
_entity.id
_entity.type
_entity.pdbx_description
1 polymer ?
#
loop_
_entity_poly.entity_id
_entity_poly.type
_entity_poly.pdbx_seq_one_letter_code
_entity_poly.pdbx_strand_id
1 'polypeptide(L)'
;MTQNSDILKKNIIVELGLQDLAENRKLDLLGKMGELIQKRVLLRAIKSLSVAEKEEFDKLLGKDNAQDVFHFLILKVPNIDEITDEEVIAFKEEVIERVKNLNL
;
A
#
# COMPACT_ATOMS: atom_id res chain seq x y z
N MET A 1 -13.71 -17.12 5.62
CA MET A 1 -12.44 -16.44 5.30
C MET A 1 -12.33 -16.24 3.78
N THR A 2 -13.29 -15.56 3.15
CA THR A 2 -13.44 -15.63 1.68
C THR A 2 -13.71 -14.28 0.98
N GLN A 3 -13.95 -13.18 1.70
CA GLN A 3 -14.25 -11.88 1.08
C GLN A 3 -12.97 -11.09 0.70
N ASN A 4 -11.90 -11.16 1.51
CA ASN A 4 -10.68 -10.37 1.28
C ASN A 4 -9.87 -10.77 0.03
N SER A 5 -9.90 -12.04 -0.37
CA SER A 5 -9.18 -12.52 -1.56
C SER A 5 -9.76 -11.95 -2.87
N ASP A 6 -11.06 -11.64 -2.90
CA ASP A 6 -11.73 -11.28 -4.16
C ASP A 6 -11.38 -9.86 -4.59
N ILE A 7 -11.31 -8.92 -3.64
CA ILE A 7 -10.97 -7.52 -3.95
C ILE A 7 -9.49 -7.31 -4.28
N LEU A 8 -8.59 -8.13 -3.72
CA LEU A 8 -7.18 -8.14 -4.11
C LEU A 8 -7.01 -8.45 -5.61
N LYS A 9 -7.81 -9.38 -6.13
CA LYS A 9 -7.75 -9.81 -7.54
C LYS A 9 -8.45 -8.86 -8.51
N LYS A 10 -9.28 -7.93 -8.02
CA LYS A 10 -9.99 -6.96 -8.87
C LYS A 10 -9.03 -6.00 -9.57
N ASN A 11 -9.27 -5.78 -10.86
CA ASN A 11 -8.57 -4.76 -11.63
C ASN A 11 -9.17 -3.38 -11.29
N ILE A 12 -8.41 -2.58 -10.54
CA ILE A 12 -8.87 -1.27 -10.06
C ILE A 12 -9.18 -0.28 -11.20
N ILE A 13 -8.52 -0.41 -12.36
CA ILE A 13 -8.79 0.45 -13.53
C ILE A 13 -10.19 0.18 -14.08
N VAL A 14 -10.63 -1.08 -14.06
CA VAL A 14 -11.98 -1.48 -14.51
C VAL A 14 -13.03 -1.05 -13.49
N GLU A 15 -12.80 -1.32 -12.21
CA GLU A 15 -13.75 -1.00 -11.14
C GLU A 15 -14.02 0.51 -11.03
N LEU A 16 -13.04 1.35 -11.39
CA LEU A 16 -13.17 2.80 -11.39
C LEU A 16 -13.61 3.39 -12.76
N GLY A 17 -13.88 2.54 -13.77
CA GLY A 17 -14.31 3.01 -15.10
C GLY A 17 -13.23 3.78 -15.87
N LEU A 18 -11.95 3.54 -15.58
CA LEU A 18 -10.82 4.31 -16.12
C LEU A 18 -10.19 3.66 -17.36
N GLN A 19 -10.91 2.73 -18.00
CA GLN A 19 -10.42 1.96 -19.14
C GLN A 19 -10.15 2.82 -20.38
N ASP A 20 -10.80 3.97 -20.51
CA ASP A 20 -10.64 4.87 -21.67
C ASP A 20 -9.54 5.92 -21.46
N LEU A 21 -8.91 5.97 -20.27
CA LEU A 21 -7.76 6.83 -20.06
C LEU A 21 -6.58 6.41 -20.94
N ALA A 22 -5.83 7.40 -21.42
CA ALA A 22 -4.55 7.17 -22.10
C ALA A 22 -3.61 6.35 -21.21
N GLU A 23 -2.81 5.48 -21.83
CA GLU A 23 -1.97 4.51 -21.12
C GLU A 23 -1.00 5.18 -20.12
N ASN A 24 -0.36 6.28 -20.53
CA ASN A 24 0.52 7.07 -19.65
C ASN A 24 -0.21 7.60 -18.39
N ARG A 25 -1.48 7.97 -18.51
CA ARG A 25 -2.31 8.44 -17.39
C ARG A 25 -2.69 7.29 -16.47
N LYS A 26 -2.99 6.10 -17.02
CA LYS A 26 -3.22 4.89 -16.21
C LYS A 26 -1.97 4.53 -15.40
N LEU A 27 -0.79 4.55 -16.02
CA LEU A 27 0.47 4.26 -15.35
C LEU A 27 0.80 5.29 -14.25
N ASP A 28 0.65 6.58 -14.52
CA ASP A 28 0.84 7.65 -13.52
C ASP A 28 -0.10 7.47 -12.31
N LEU A 29 -1.37 7.15 -12.57
CA LEU A 29 -2.35 6.90 -11.51
C LEU A 29 -2.00 5.65 -10.70
N LEU A 30 -1.66 4.54 -11.36
CA LEU A 30 -1.23 3.31 -10.69
C LEU A 30 0.01 3.54 -9.83
N GLY A 31 0.97 4.33 -10.32
CA GLY A 31 2.14 4.74 -9.55
C GLY A 31 1.75 5.46 -8.26
N LYS A 32 0.90 6.48 -8.36
CA LYS A 32 0.41 7.26 -7.20
C LYS A 32 -0.37 6.40 -6.20
N MET A 33 -1.21 5.48 -6.69
CA MET A 33 -1.93 4.52 -5.85
C MET A 33 -0.93 3.61 -5.11
N GLY A 34 0.04 3.05 -5.82
CA GLY A 34 1.09 2.20 -5.27
C GLY A 34 1.93 2.91 -4.21
N GLU A 35 2.37 4.14 -4.47
CA GLU A 35 3.11 4.96 -3.51
C GLU A 35 2.32 5.22 -2.23
N LEU A 36 1.02 5.52 -2.34
CA LEU A 36 0.18 5.76 -1.17
C LEU A 36 0.02 4.49 -0.32
N ILE A 37 -0.22 3.34 -0.96
CA ILE A 37 -0.29 2.05 -0.28
C ILE A 37 1.03 1.74 0.42
N GLN A 38 2.17 1.89 -0.27
CA GLN A 38 3.50 1.67 0.33
C GLN A 38 3.73 2.55 1.55
N LYS A 39 3.34 3.83 1.51
CA LYS A 39 3.43 4.74 2.67
C LYS A 39 2.58 4.27 3.84
N ARG A 40 1.37 3.75 3.59
CA ARG A 40 0.50 3.19 4.64
C ARG A 40 1.08 1.92 5.26
N VAL A 41 1.58 1.00 4.42
CA VAL A 41 2.27 -0.22 4.87
C VAL A 41 3.46 0.13 5.74
N LEU A 42 4.32 1.05 5.28
CA LEU A 42 5.48 1.52 6.04
C LEU A 42 5.09 2.05 7.42
N LEU A 43 4.06 2.91 7.50
CA LEU A 43 3.59 3.45 8.77
C LEU A 43 3.08 2.36 9.72
N ARG A 44 2.38 1.34 9.21
CA ARG A 44 1.91 0.22 10.03
C ARG A 44 3.06 -0.68 10.48
N ALA A 45 3.99 -0.98 9.58
CA ALA A 45 5.19 -1.74 9.90
C ALA A 45 5.99 -1.07 11.01
N ILE A 46 6.24 0.24 10.92
CA ILE A 46 6.93 1.02 11.96
C ILE A 46 6.17 0.96 13.30
N LYS A 47 4.83 1.06 13.27
CA LYS A 47 4.03 0.98 14.51
C LYS A 47 4.16 -0.37 15.22
N SER A 48 4.30 -1.46 14.47
CA SER A 48 4.47 -2.83 14.97
C SER A 48 5.83 -3.10 15.59
N LEU A 49 6.84 -2.26 15.32
CA LEU A 49 8.17 -2.39 15.91
C LEU A 49 8.15 -2.10 17.41
N SER A 50 8.97 -2.83 18.16
CA SER A 50 9.28 -2.52 19.56
C SER A 50 10.04 -1.19 19.68
N VAL A 51 10.16 -0.66 20.90
CA VAL A 51 10.92 0.59 21.15
C VAL A 51 12.36 0.45 20.69
N ALA A 52 13.03 -0.66 21.01
CA ALA A 52 14.41 -0.91 20.60
C ALA A 52 14.56 -1.00 19.08
N GLU A 53 13.61 -1.64 18.40
CA GLU A 53 13.63 -1.74 16.93
C GLU A 53 13.33 -0.42 16.23
N LYS A 54 12.55 0.47 16.86
CA LYS A 54 12.36 1.84 16.37
C LYS A 54 13.65 2.65 16.45
N GLU A 55 14.42 2.50 17.51
CA GLU A 55 15.75 3.14 17.63
C GLU A 55 16.74 2.59 16.59
N GLU A 56 16.67 1.30 16.27
CA GLU A 56 17.45 0.71 15.17
C GLU A 56 17.00 1.25 13.81
N PHE A 57 15.69 1.33 13.59
CA PHE A 57 15.09 1.89 12.39
C PHE A 57 15.49 3.36 12.18
N ASP A 58 15.46 4.19 13.22
CA ASP A 58 15.85 5.60 13.15
C ASP A 58 17.32 5.79 12.73
N LYS A 59 18.20 4.83 13.05
CA LYS A 59 19.61 4.83 12.60
C LYS A 59 19.78 4.46 11.13
N LEU A 60 18.76 3.85 10.52
CA LEU A 60 18.71 3.57 9.09
C LEU A 60 18.14 4.77 8.31
N LEU A 61 17.30 5.58 8.95
CA LEU A 61 16.78 6.83 8.37
C LEU A 61 17.93 7.84 8.20
N GLY A 62 18.07 8.38 6.99
CA GLY A 62 19.15 9.31 6.64
C GLY A 62 20.38 8.66 5.99
N LYS A 63 20.40 7.32 5.84
CA LYS A 63 21.24 6.66 4.85
C LYS A 63 20.48 6.58 3.54
N ASP A 64 21.15 6.88 2.43
CA ASP A 64 20.57 6.88 1.08
C ASP A 64 20.41 5.43 0.57
N ASN A 65 19.75 4.58 1.36
CA ASN A 65 19.58 3.16 1.06
C ASN A 65 18.18 2.67 1.43
N ALA A 66 17.21 2.99 0.57
CA ALA A 66 15.82 2.55 0.69
C ALA A 66 15.67 1.01 0.74
N GLN A 67 16.62 0.28 0.15
CA GLN A 67 16.61 -1.18 0.13
C GLN A 67 16.92 -1.79 1.51
N ASP A 68 17.86 -1.19 2.25
CA ASP A 68 18.19 -1.63 3.62
C ASP A 68 17.02 -1.39 4.58
N VAL A 69 16.32 -0.26 4.43
CA VAL A 69 15.13 0.07 5.20
C VAL A 69 14.02 -0.96 4.96
N PHE A 70 13.78 -1.33 3.69
CA PHE A 70 12.81 -2.34 3.34
C PHE A 70 13.19 -3.72 3.88
N HIS A 71 14.45 -4.12 3.74
CA HIS A 71 14.92 -5.42 4.23
C HIS A 71 14.80 -5.53 5.76
N PHE A 72 15.13 -4.48 6.49
CA PHE A 72 14.94 -4.42 7.94
C PHE A 72 13.48 -4.66 8.33
N LEU A 73 12.54 -3.97 7.67
CA LEU A 73 11.12 -4.10 7.98
C LEU A 73 10.59 -5.50 7.68
N ILE A 74 11.02 -6.13 6.58
CA ILE A 74 10.65 -7.52 6.26
C ILE A 74 11.12 -8.49 7.35
N LEU A 75 12.34 -8.31 7.86
CA LEU A 75 12.88 -9.18 8.92
C LEU A 75 12.20 -8.95 10.28
N LYS A 76 11.83 -7.71 10.59
CA LYS A 76 11.29 -7.31 11.90
C LYS A 76 9.77 -7.36 11.99
N VAL A 77 9.07 -7.39 10.86
CA VAL A 77 7.61 -7.43 10.79
C VAL A 77 7.18 -8.69 10.04
N PRO A 78 7.04 -9.84 10.73
CA PRO A 78 6.77 -11.13 10.10
C PRO A 78 5.47 -11.19 9.30
N ASN A 79 4.51 -10.31 9.60
CA ASN A 79 3.22 -10.20 8.94
C ASN A 79 3.14 -9.03 7.94
N ILE A 80 4.28 -8.57 7.40
CA ILE A 80 4.32 -7.44 6.48
C ILE A 80 3.52 -7.69 5.19
N ASP A 81 3.47 -8.93 4.72
CA ASP A 81 2.68 -9.33 3.55
C ASP A 81 1.18 -9.21 3.85
N GLU A 82 0.74 -9.67 5.02
CA GLU A 82 -0.66 -9.52 5.47
C GLU A 82 -1.04 -8.05 5.61
N ILE A 83 -0.17 -7.22 6.20
CA ILE A 83 -0.36 -5.76 6.28
C ILE A 83 -0.48 -5.17 4.88
N THR A 84 0.33 -5.63 3.93
CA THR A 84 0.28 -5.14 2.54
C THR A 84 -1.05 -5.48 1.89
N ASP A 85 -1.51 -6.72 2.00
CA ASP A 85 -2.80 -7.15 1.48
C ASP A 85 -3.95 -6.34 2.10
N GLU A 86 -3.94 -6.14 3.42
CA GLU A 86 -4.94 -5.32 4.11
C GLU A 86 -4.96 -3.87 3.62
N GLU A 87 -3.79 -3.23 3.43
CA GLU A 87 -3.72 -1.86 2.93
C GLU A 87 -4.17 -1.75 1.46
N VAL A 88 -3.89 -2.76 0.64
CA VAL A 88 -4.40 -2.82 -0.74
C VAL A 88 -5.92 -2.94 -0.74
N ILE A 89 -6.48 -3.83 0.09
CA ILE A 89 -7.93 -4.02 0.23
C ILE A 89 -8.59 -2.71 0.68
N ALA A 90 -8.13 -2.15 1.81
CA ALA A 90 -8.69 -0.93 2.39
C ALA A 90 -8.61 0.25 1.42
N PHE A 91 -7.49 0.38 0.70
CA PHE A 91 -7.36 1.41 -0.33
C PHE A 91 -8.37 1.24 -1.46
N LYS A 92 -8.50 0.02 -2.02
CA LYS A 92 -9.45 -0.26 -3.12
C LYS A 92 -10.89 0.01 -2.70
N GLU A 93 -11.28 -0.41 -1.50
CA GLU A 93 -12.61 -0.13 -0.94
C GLU A 93 -12.86 1.38 -0.82
N GLU A 94 -11.90 2.10 -0.23
CA GLU A 94 -11.98 3.56 -0.04
C GLU A 94 -12.20 4.29 -1.36
N VAL A 95 -11.42 3.99 -2.40
CA VAL A 95 -11.53 4.70 -3.68
C VAL A 95 -12.79 4.31 -4.46
N ILE A 96 -13.20 3.04 -4.40
CA ILE A 96 -14.46 2.58 -5.03
C ILE A 96 -15.65 3.26 -4.35
N GLU A 97 -15.66 3.33 -3.02
CA GLU A 97 -16.71 4.00 -2.27
C GLU A 97 -16.74 5.50 -2.57
N ARG A 98 -15.58 6.17 -2.59
CA ARG A 98 -15.49 7.59 -2.97
C ARG A 98 -16.10 7.83 -4.35
N VAL A 99 -15.80 7.00 -5.35
CA VAL A 99 -16.37 7.15 -6.70
C VAL A 99 -17.88 6.94 -6.71
N LYS A 100 -18.41 5.94 -5.98
CA LYS A 100 -19.86 5.75 -5.84
C LYS A 100 -20.55 6.97 -5.22
N ASN A 101 -19.89 7.63 -4.27
CA ASN A 101 -20.42 8.80 -3.59
C ASN A 101 -20.29 10.10 -4.40
N LEU A 102 -19.59 10.09 -5.55
CA LEU A 102 -19.41 11.27 -6.40
C LEU A 102 -20.65 11.63 -7.25
N ASN A 103 -21.74 10.84 -7.22
CA ASN A 103 -22.95 11.06 -8.05
C ASN A 103 -22.61 11.38 -9.53
N LEU A 104 -21.61 10.69 -10.09
CA LEU A 104 -21.24 10.76 -11.50
C LEU A 104 -22.09 9.79 -12.33
#